data_AF-A0A848KWV9-F1
#
_entry.id   AF-A0A848KWV9-F1
#
_cell.length_a   1.000
_cell.length_b   1.000
_cell.length_c   1.000
_cell.angle_alpha   90.00
_cell.angle_beta   90.00
_cell.angle_gamma   90.00
#
_symmetry.space_group_name_H-M   'P 1'
#
loop_
_entity.id
_entity.type
_entity.pdbx_description
1 polymer ?
#
loop_
_entity_poly.entity_id
_entity_poly.type
_entity_poly.pdbx_seq_one_letter_code
_entity_poly.pdbx_strand_id
1 'polypeptide(L)'
;MTTAAARKDRDLLLDGWIACLVRVVDGLPKLTGAACRDRPDLFEAARVGETVEEVETRQIEAEMLCAACPVLANCRTWAQGERSDVGHVIAGVRPPPRTTPTERPTLRTRRWDRQEDPHRGR
;
A
#
# COMPACT_ATOMS: atom_id res chain seq x y z
N MET A 1 0.26 25.44 32.32
CA MET A 1 -0.91 24.77 32.91
C MET A 1 -1.95 24.58 31.81
N THR A 2 -1.96 23.43 31.13
CA THR A 2 -2.94 23.15 30.07
C THR A 2 -4.32 22.99 30.70
N THR A 3 -5.31 23.73 30.23
CA THR A 3 -6.66 23.77 30.82
C THR A 3 -7.39 22.44 30.63
N ALA A 4 -8.29 22.11 31.56
CA ALA A 4 -9.06 20.85 31.53
C ALA A 4 -9.87 20.67 30.24
N ALA A 5 -10.31 21.76 29.59
CA ALA A 5 -11.00 21.75 28.31
C ALA A 5 -10.10 21.26 27.16
N ALA A 6 -8.88 21.79 27.05
CA ALA A 6 -7.91 21.34 26.05
C ALA A 6 -7.49 19.86 26.25
N ARG A 7 -7.57 19.35 27.49
CA ARG A 7 -7.37 17.93 27.78
C ARG A 7 -8.55 17.08 27.27
N LYS A 8 -9.79 17.52 27.50
CA LYS A 8 -11.02 16.85 27.06
C LYS A 8 -11.16 16.81 25.53
N ASP A 9 -10.80 17.89 24.83
CA ASP A 9 -10.83 17.93 23.37
C ASP A 9 -9.81 16.97 22.74
N ARG A 10 -8.62 16.88 23.37
CA ARG A 10 -7.60 15.90 22.98
C ARG A 10 -8.07 14.47 23.24
N ASP A 11 -8.75 14.21 24.35
CA ASP A 11 -9.28 12.88 24.68
C ASP A 11 -10.37 12.45 23.69
N LEU A 12 -11.26 13.34 23.25
CA LEU A 12 -12.26 13.04 22.21
C LEU A 12 -11.63 12.76 20.83
N LEU A 13 -10.57 13.49 20.47
CA LEU A 13 -9.76 13.20 19.29
C LEU A 13 -9.05 11.84 19.42
N LEU A 14 -8.56 11.54 20.63
CA LEU A 14 -7.91 10.27 20.97
C LEU A 14 -8.90 9.08 21.00
N ASP A 15 -10.17 9.31 21.28
CA ASP A 15 -11.18 8.24 21.19
C ASP A 15 -11.61 8.02 19.74
N GLY A 16 -11.72 9.12 18.97
CA GLY A 16 -12.08 9.08 17.56
C GLY A 16 -11.07 8.35 16.67
N TRP A 17 -9.77 8.65 16.78
CA TRP A 17 -8.74 7.94 16.00
C TRP A 17 -8.57 6.46 16.44
N ILE A 18 -8.69 6.13 17.73
CA ILE A 18 -8.64 4.73 18.21
C ILE A 18 -9.78 3.94 17.59
N ALA A 19 -11.01 4.48 17.63
CA ALA A 19 -12.16 3.82 17.03
C ALA A 19 -11.98 3.58 15.52
N CYS A 20 -11.34 4.53 14.82
CA CYS A 20 -11.01 4.37 13.40
C CYS A 20 -9.98 3.25 13.19
N LEU A 21 -8.90 3.23 13.98
CA LEU A 21 -7.86 2.20 13.90
C LEU A 21 -8.41 0.80 14.21
N VAL A 22 -9.27 0.66 15.23
CA VAL A 22 -9.91 -0.62 15.55
C VAL A 22 -10.70 -1.14 14.35
N ARG A 23 -11.49 -0.30 13.68
CA ARG A 23 -12.26 -0.72 12.48
C ARG A 23 -11.36 -1.18 11.33
N VAL A 24 -10.19 -0.56 11.17
CA VAL A 24 -9.21 -0.96 10.14
C VAL A 24 -8.59 -2.32 10.50
N VAL A 25 -8.22 -2.52 11.77
CA VAL A 25 -7.54 -3.75 12.21
C VAL A 25 -8.51 -4.94 12.31
N ASP A 26 -9.78 -4.71 12.69
CA ASP A 26 -10.80 -5.76 12.78
C ASP A 26 -11.09 -6.43 11.43
N GLY A 27 -10.85 -5.74 10.31
CA GLY A 27 -10.99 -6.29 8.96
C GLY A 27 -9.83 -7.20 8.53
N LEU A 28 -8.72 -7.25 9.29
CA LEU A 28 -7.52 -7.99 8.91
C LEU A 28 -7.60 -9.47 9.34
N PRO A 29 -7.05 -10.39 8.54
CA PRO A 29 -7.02 -11.81 8.88
C PRO A 29 -6.09 -12.05 10.07
N LYS A 30 -6.48 -12.96 10.96
CA LYS A 30 -5.60 -13.46 12.02
C LYS A 30 -4.59 -14.45 11.41
N LEU A 31 -3.46 -13.94 10.92
CA LEU A 31 -2.36 -14.73 10.35
C LEU A 31 -1.29 -15.07 11.41
N THR A 32 -1.72 -15.59 12.55
CA THR A 32 -0.79 -15.99 13.62
C THR A 32 0.05 -17.17 13.12
N GLY A 33 1.39 -17.04 13.16
CA GLY A 33 2.31 -18.06 12.64
C GLY A 33 2.66 -17.91 11.16
N ALA A 34 2.35 -16.77 10.53
CA ALA A 34 2.79 -16.51 9.16
C ALA A 34 4.32 -16.44 9.05
N ALA A 35 4.90 -17.28 8.19
CA ALA A 35 6.34 -17.34 7.96
C ALA A 35 6.92 -16.01 7.42
N CYS A 36 6.12 -15.23 6.70
CA CYS A 36 6.52 -13.91 6.20
C CYS A 36 6.79 -12.88 7.31
N ARG A 37 6.29 -13.11 8.53
CA ARG A 37 6.53 -12.23 9.68
C ARG A 37 8.03 -12.08 10.01
N ASP A 38 8.79 -13.16 9.81
CA ASP A 38 10.21 -13.20 10.16
C ASP A 38 11.12 -12.74 9.00
N ARG A 39 10.54 -12.52 7.81
CA ARG A 39 11.24 -12.09 6.59
C ARG A 39 10.49 -10.96 5.85
N PRO A 40 10.21 -9.83 6.51
CA PRO A 40 9.46 -8.73 5.89
C PRO A 40 10.20 -8.09 4.70
N ASP A 41 11.54 -8.18 4.70
CA ASP A 41 12.43 -7.67 3.64
C ASP A 41 12.06 -8.19 2.25
N LEU A 42 11.55 -9.41 2.15
CA LEU A 42 11.17 -10.04 0.89
C LEU A 42 9.90 -9.42 0.28
N PHE A 43 9.04 -8.82 1.11
CA PHE A 43 7.72 -8.32 0.72
C PHE A 43 7.69 -6.79 0.53
N GLU A 44 8.83 -6.12 0.70
CA GLU A 44 8.93 -4.68 0.50
C GLU A 44 8.75 -4.26 -0.97
N ALA A 45 8.39 -3.00 -1.20
CA ALA A 45 8.39 -2.44 -2.54
C ALA A 45 9.82 -2.40 -3.13
N ALA A 46 9.91 -2.30 -4.46
CA ALA A 46 11.20 -2.11 -5.12
C ALA A 46 11.91 -0.85 -4.60
N ARG A 47 13.20 -0.95 -4.29
CA ARG A 47 14.03 0.16 -3.80
C ARG A 47 14.52 1.01 -4.97
N VAL A 48 14.84 2.27 -4.67
CA VAL A 48 15.46 3.16 -5.66
C VAL A 48 16.83 2.60 -6.05
N GLY A 49 17.02 2.31 -7.34
CA GLY A 49 18.26 1.73 -7.87
C GLY A 49 18.33 0.20 -7.83
N GLU A 50 17.30 -0.48 -7.31
CA GLU A 50 17.17 -1.95 -7.41
C GLU A 50 16.90 -2.33 -8.87
N THR A 51 17.63 -3.33 -9.38
CA THR A 51 17.40 -3.82 -10.74
C THR A 51 16.13 -4.65 -10.82
N VAL A 52 15.63 -4.88 -12.05
CA VAL A 52 14.46 -5.74 -12.25
C VAL A 52 14.76 -7.16 -11.79
N GLU A 53 15.97 -7.66 -12.08
CA GLU A 53 16.43 -8.99 -11.71
C GLU A 53 16.54 -9.17 -10.19
N GLU A 54 16.98 -8.14 -9.46
CA GLU A 54 17.02 -8.13 -8.00
C GLU A 54 15.60 -8.21 -7.41
N VAL A 55 14.66 -7.42 -7.94
CA VAL A 55 13.25 -7.47 -7.55
C VAL A 55 12.65 -8.84 -7.85
N GLU A 56 12.88 -9.39 -9.04
CA GLU A 56 12.38 -10.71 -9.43
C GLU A 56 12.92 -11.83 -8.54
N THR A 57 14.22 -11.80 -8.25
CA THR A 57 14.87 -12.77 -7.35
C THR A 57 14.22 -12.76 -5.98
N ARG A 58 14.01 -11.56 -5.41
CA ARG A 58 13.37 -11.38 -4.12
C ARG A 58 11.91 -11.82 -4.12
N GLN A 59 11.17 -11.55 -5.20
CA GLN A 59 9.79 -12.02 -5.36
C GLN A 59 9.69 -13.54 -5.50
N ILE A 60 10.65 -14.20 -6.16
CA ILE A 60 10.75 -15.67 -6.21
C ILE A 60 10.98 -16.23 -4.80
N GLU A 61 11.89 -15.64 -4.02
CA GLU A 61 12.12 -16.07 -2.63
C GLU A 61 10.87 -15.90 -1.76
N ALA A 62 10.16 -14.78 -1.92
CA ALA A 62 8.88 -14.53 -1.23
C ALA A 62 7.81 -15.56 -1.60
N GLU A 63 7.69 -15.90 -2.89
CA GLU A 63 6.75 -16.93 -3.38
C GLU A 63 7.05 -18.30 -2.76
N MET A 64 8.32 -18.70 -2.73
CA MET A 64 8.76 -19.95 -2.12
C MET A 64 8.48 -19.98 -0.61
N LEU A 65 8.70 -18.86 0.09
CA LEU A 65 8.37 -18.73 1.50
C LEU A 65 6.85 -18.86 1.74
N CYS A 66 6.03 -18.25 0.88
CA CYS A 66 4.58 -18.41 0.93
C CYS A 66 4.15 -19.86 0.72
N ALA A 67 4.78 -20.60 -0.20
CA ALA A 67 4.46 -22.00 -0.46
C ALA A 67 4.70 -22.91 0.76
N ALA A 68 5.67 -22.59 1.61
CA ALA A 68 5.96 -23.30 2.85
C ALA A 68 5.18 -22.76 4.07
N CYS A 69 4.39 -21.70 3.93
CA CYS A 69 3.76 -21.01 5.05
C CYS A 69 2.58 -21.82 5.64
N PRO A 70 2.54 -22.07 6.97
CA PRO A 70 1.50 -22.89 7.60
C PRO A 70 0.10 -22.27 7.55
N VAL A 71 0.01 -20.95 7.36
CA VAL A 71 -1.26 -20.21 7.31
C VAL A 71 -1.63 -19.76 5.89
N LEU A 72 -1.00 -20.33 4.85
CA LEU A 72 -1.22 -19.93 3.46
C LEU A 72 -2.70 -20.00 3.05
N ALA A 73 -3.44 -21.03 3.49
CA ALA A 73 -4.86 -21.17 3.17
C ALA A 73 -5.68 -19.96 3.64
N ASN A 74 -5.51 -19.54 4.90
CA ASN A 74 -6.20 -18.38 5.46
C ASN A 74 -5.75 -17.08 4.75
N CYS A 75 -4.46 -16.97 4.44
CA CYS A 75 -3.92 -15.83 3.69
C CYS A 75 -4.55 -15.72 2.30
N ARG A 76 -4.74 -16.84 1.59
CA ARG A 76 -5.41 -16.88 0.28
C ARG A 76 -6.87 -16.44 0.36
N THR A 77 -7.62 -16.89 1.37
CA THR A 77 -9.01 -16.47 1.56
C THR A 77 -9.12 -14.96 1.75
N TRP A 78 -8.25 -14.38 2.57
CA TRP A 78 -8.23 -12.93 2.74
C TRP A 78 -7.81 -12.20 1.46
N ALA A 79 -6.75 -12.66 0.79
CA ALA A 79 -6.20 -12.02 -0.39
C ALA A 79 -7.18 -11.92 -1.58
N GLN A 80 -8.24 -12.73 -1.61
CA GLN A 80 -9.30 -12.64 -2.64
C GLN A 80 -10.06 -11.30 -2.59
N GLY A 81 -10.13 -10.67 -1.42
CA GLY A 81 -10.75 -9.34 -1.25
C GLY A 81 -9.78 -8.18 -1.46
N GLU A 82 -8.48 -8.46 -1.58
CA GLU A 82 -7.44 -7.45 -1.69
C GLU A 82 -7.16 -7.08 -3.14
N ARG A 83 -6.65 -5.86 -3.34
CA ARG A 83 -6.27 -5.43 -4.69
C ARG A 83 -4.92 -6.06 -5.08
N SER A 84 -4.87 -6.63 -6.28
CA SER A 84 -3.66 -7.25 -6.84
C SER A 84 -2.67 -6.27 -7.48
N ASP A 85 -2.95 -4.96 -7.43
CA ASP A 85 -2.10 -3.90 -8.01
C ASP A 85 -0.93 -3.47 -7.11
N VAL A 86 -0.83 -4.08 -5.94
CA VAL A 86 0.23 -3.87 -4.97
C VAL A 86 1.49 -4.61 -5.43
N GLY A 87 2.60 -3.90 -5.61
CA GLY A 87 3.82 -4.43 -6.25
C GLY A 87 4.66 -5.34 -5.36
N HIS A 88 4.02 -6.21 -4.58
CA HIS A 88 4.65 -7.20 -3.72
C HIS A 88 3.88 -8.52 -3.78
N VAL A 89 4.50 -9.60 -3.30
CA VAL A 89 3.88 -10.93 -3.29
C VAL A 89 2.80 -10.99 -2.21
N ILE A 90 1.60 -11.43 -2.56
CA ILE A 90 0.52 -11.71 -1.61
C ILE A 90 0.05 -13.15 -1.80
N ALA A 91 -0.07 -13.90 -0.70
CA ALA A 91 -0.59 -15.27 -0.72
C ALA A 91 0.10 -16.21 -1.74
N GLY A 92 1.40 -15.97 -1.99
CA GLY A 92 2.21 -16.70 -2.97
C GLY A 92 1.98 -16.29 -4.43
N VAL A 93 1.30 -15.18 -4.69
CA VAL A 93 1.07 -14.64 -6.03
C VAL A 93 1.96 -13.43 -6.23
N ARG A 94 2.84 -13.48 -7.24
CA ARG A 94 3.65 -12.33 -7.65
C ARG A 94 2.80 -11.27 -8.34
N PRO A 95 3.12 -9.98 -8.16
CA PRO A 95 2.48 -8.93 -8.93
C PRO A 95 2.84 -9.10 -10.42
N PRO A 96 1.97 -8.66 -11.35
CA PRO A 96 2.37 -8.57 -12.74
C PRO A 96 3.60 -7.67 -12.87
N PRO A 97 4.52 -7.96 -13.81
CA PRO A 97 5.64 -7.06 -14.08
C PRO A 97 5.07 -5.67 -14.34
N ARG A 98 5.56 -4.67 -13.60
CA ARG A 98 5.18 -3.29 -13.89
C ARG A 98 5.73 -3.00 -15.27
N THR A 99 4.86 -2.89 -16.26
CA THR A 99 5.22 -2.17 -17.47
C THR A 99 5.65 -0.79 -17.00
N THR A 100 6.87 -0.37 -17.33
CA THR A 100 7.20 1.04 -17.24
C THR A 100 6.07 1.78 -17.96
N PRO A 101 5.41 2.77 -17.35
CA PRO A 101 4.65 3.70 -18.14
C PRO A 101 5.66 4.31 -19.10
N THR A 102 5.61 3.91 -20.37
CA THR A 102 6.24 4.66 -21.46
C THR A 102 5.80 6.09 -21.29
N GLU A 103 6.71 6.92 -20.78
CA GLU A 103 6.50 8.31 -20.39
C GLU A 103 5.22 8.54 -19.57
N ARG A 104 5.38 8.82 -18.26
CA ARG A 104 4.39 9.65 -17.56
C ARG A 104 4.22 10.91 -18.44
N PRO A 105 3.05 11.18 -19.04
CA PRO A 105 2.88 12.38 -19.85
C PRO A 105 3.23 13.54 -18.94
N THR A 106 4.33 14.22 -19.24
CA THR A 106 4.70 15.39 -18.47
C THR A 106 3.47 16.30 -18.48
N LEU A 107 3.07 16.82 -17.32
CA LEU A 107 1.96 17.76 -17.22
C LEU A 107 2.13 18.99 -18.14
N ARG A 108 3.32 19.13 -18.75
CA ARG A 108 3.70 20.14 -19.73
C ARG A 108 2.89 20.11 -21.04
N THR A 109 2.22 19.02 -21.40
CA THR A 109 1.36 18.99 -22.62
C THR A 109 -0.13 19.15 -22.35
N ARG A 110 -0.56 19.30 -21.09
CA ARG A 110 -1.90 19.83 -20.81
C ARG A 110 -1.85 21.35 -21.01
N ARG A 111 -2.10 21.76 -22.26
CA ARG A 111 -2.94 22.90 -22.64
C ARG A 111 -3.59 23.62 -21.43
N TRP A 112 -2.85 24.50 -20.76
CA TRP A 112 -3.38 25.53 -19.87
C TRP A 112 -3.51 26.88 -20.61
N ASP A 113 -3.36 26.91 -21.94
CA ASP A 113 -3.43 28.09 -22.81
C ASP A 113 -4.82 28.36 -23.42
N ARG A 114 -5.90 28.02 -22.74
CA ARG A 114 -7.22 28.54 -23.11
C ARG A 114 -8.14 28.69 -21.90
N GLN A 115 -7.78 29.60 -21.00
CA GLN A 115 -8.79 30.43 -20.37
C GLN A 115 -8.84 31.72 -21.18
N GLU A 116 -9.85 31.81 -22.03
CA GLU A 116 -10.27 33.07 -22.64
C GLU A 116 -10.64 34.02 -21.49
N ASP A 117 -9.86 35.09 -21.34
CA ASP A 117 -10.15 36.20 -20.44
C ASP A 117 -11.48 36.86 -20.90
N PRO A 118 -12.56 36.79 -20.09
CA PRO A 118 -13.84 37.39 -20.46
C PRO A 118 -13.85 38.92 -20.37
N HIS A 119 -12.74 39.57 -20.00
CA HIS A 119 -12.68 41.01 -19.75
C HIS A 119 -11.90 41.82 -20.79
N ARG A 120 -11.49 41.24 -21.92
CA ARG A 120 -10.90 42.01 -23.03
C ARG A 120 -11.98 42.66 -23.90
N GLY A 121 -12.59 43.72 -23.36
CA GLY A 121 -13.53 44.56 -24.09
C GLY A 121 -14.05 45.73 -23.26
N ARG A 122 -13.31 46.85 -23.27
CA ARG A 122 -13.89 48.18 -23.37
C ARG A 122 -12.87 49.21 -23.83
#